data_AF-A0A956XQ17-F1
#
_entry.id   AF-A0A956XQ17-F1
#
_cell.length_a   1.000
_cell.length_b   1.000
_cell.length_c   1.000
_cell.angle_alpha   90.00
_cell.angle_beta   90.00
_cell.angle_gamma   90.00
#
_symmetry.space_group_name_H-M   'P 1'
#
loop_
_entity.id
_entity.type
_entity.pdbx_description
1 polymer ?
#
loop_
_entity_poly.entity_id
_entity_poly.type
_entity_poly.pdbx_seq_one_letter_code
_entity_poly.pdbx_strand_id
1 'polypeptide(L)'
;MIFQHTLDNVLAERKTQTRRVINPSDAEIRGRHNRIEAVLTNGRLKWVVGRTYAVQAGRCESSIARIQITKINSQYVKYISTHDAIEEGFNSKSEFLETWKKIHGPNSLNLRVWIVNFKLIAEAVEGYPTTDIININQNLEVSVSDANR
;
A
#
# COMPACT_ATOMS: atom_id res chain seq x y z
N MET A 1 5.85 -2.14 -11.54
CA MET A 1 5.80 -1.47 -10.21
C MET A 1 4.47 -1.84 -9.53
N ILE A 2 4.36 -1.80 -8.19
CA ILE A 2 3.15 -2.27 -7.47
C ILE A 2 1.91 -1.39 -7.72
N PHE A 3 2.11 -0.10 -8.04
CA PHE A 3 1.04 0.89 -8.22
C PHE A 3 0.84 1.34 -9.66
N GLN A 4 1.54 0.77 -10.63
CA GLN A 4 1.58 1.27 -12.02
C GLN A 4 0.19 1.39 -12.67
N HIS A 5 -0.74 0.49 -12.33
CA HIS A 5 -2.12 0.49 -12.85
C HIS A 5 -3.17 0.91 -11.81
N THR A 6 -2.75 1.26 -10.60
CA THR A 6 -3.65 1.61 -9.48
C THR A 6 -3.23 2.90 -8.81
N LEU A 7 -2.44 3.71 -9.49
CA LEU A 7 -1.86 4.93 -8.94
C LEU A 7 -2.94 5.92 -8.54
N ASP A 8 -3.89 6.18 -9.43
CA ASP A 8 -5.01 7.10 -9.17
C ASP A 8 -5.83 6.65 -7.96
N ASN A 9 -5.95 5.35 -7.73
CA ASN A 9 -6.63 4.81 -6.56
C ASN A 9 -5.83 5.04 -5.26
N VAL A 10 -4.49 5.07 -5.33
CA VAL A 10 -3.64 5.38 -4.17
C VAL A 10 -3.70 6.86 -3.84
N LEU A 11 -3.62 7.73 -4.85
CA LEU A 11 -3.71 9.20 -4.69
C LEU A 11 -5.10 9.61 -4.17
N ALA A 12 -6.16 9.03 -4.71
CA ALA A 12 -7.52 9.25 -4.22
C ALA A 12 -7.84 8.55 -2.88
N GLU A 13 -6.84 7.94 -2.22
CA GLU A 13 -6.97 7.16 -0.97
C GLU A 13 -8.01 6.02 -1.02
N ARG A 14 -8.43 5.59 -2.21
CA ARG A 14 -9.34 4.45 -2.44
C ARG A 14 -8.62 3.11 -2.26
N LYS A 15 -7.32 3.07 -2.52
CA LYS A 15 -6.46 1.92 -2.31
C LYS A 15 -5.54 2.16 -1.12
N THR A 16 -5.84 1.51 0.00
CA THR A 16 -5.11 1.57 1.28
C THR A 16 -4.44 0.25 1.64
N GLN A 17 -4.59 -0.75 0.77
CA GLN A 17 -4.05 -2.09 0.98
C GLN A 17 -3.48 -2.68 -0.31
N THR A 18 -2.47 -3.53 -0.17
CA THR A 18 -1.98 -4.36 -1.26
C THR A 18 -1.58 -5.77 -0.83
N ARG A 19 -1.93 -6.76 -1.64
CA ARG A 19 -1.54 -8.16 -1.49
C ARG A 19 -0.36 -8.54 -2.36
N ARG A 20 0.55 -9.33 -1.80
CA ARG A 20 1.76 -9.80 -2.49
C ARG A 20 2.02 -11.26 -2.15
N VAL A 21 2.25 -12.08 -3.17
CA VAL A 21 2.59 -13.51 -2.98
C VAL A 21 3.81 -13.63 -2.07
N ILE A 22 3.71 -14.50 -1.07
CA ILE A 22 4.82 -14.85 -0.19
C ILE A 22 5.78 -15.72 -0.99
N ASN A 23 7.04 -15.30 -1.11
CA ASN A 23 8.07 -16.11 -1.72
C ASN A 23 8.74 -17.01 -0.67
N PRO A 24 9.36 -18.14 -1.06
CA PRO A 24 10.08 -19.01 -0.13
C PRO A 24 11.21 -18.32 0.64
N SER A 25 11.80 -17.28 0.04
CA SER A 25 12.85 -16.45 0.64
C SER A 25 12.33 -15.35 1.56
N ASP A 26 11.01 -15.21 1.69
CA ASP A 26 10.40 -14.19 2.53
C ASP A 26 10.30 -14.70 3.97
N ALA A 27 10.67 -13.85 4.92
CA ALA A 27 10.56 -14.13 6.35
C ALA A 27 9.87 -12.98 7.07
N GLU A 28 9.00 -13.30 8.01
CA GLU A 28 8.38 -12.32 8.90
C GLU A 28 9.25 -12.05 10.13
N ILE A 29 9.42 -10.78 10.47
CA ILE A 29 9.94 -10.37 11.76
C ILE A 29 8.74 -9.97 12.61
N ARG A 30 8.58 -10.65 13.73
CA ARG A 30 7.52 -10.36 14.70
C ARG A 30 8.12 -9.63 15.89
N GLY A 31 7.41 -8.61 16.36
CA GLY A 31 7.77 -7.90 17.57
C GLY A 31 6.72 -8.08 18.66
N ARG A 32 6.36 -6.98 19.33
CA ARG A 32 5.49 -7.05 20.51
C ARG A 32 4.09 -7.57 20.16
N HIS A 33 3.51 -8.35 21.06
CA HIS A 33 2.20 -8.98 20.90
C HIS A 33 2.07 -9.87 19.64
N ASN A 34 3.18 -10.47 19.19
CA ASN A 34 3.22 -11.37 18.04
C ASN A 34 2.76 -10.71 16.71
N ARG A 35 2.81 -9.37 16.62
CA ARG A 35 2.49 -8.62 15.40
C ARG A 35 3.68 -8.64 14.45
N ILE A 36 3.40 -8.73 13.15
CA ILE A 36 4.44 -8.64 12.11
C ILE A 36 4.86 -7.17 12.00
N GLU A 37 6.10 -6.88 12.34
CA GLU A 37 6.68 -5.54 12.28
C GLU A 37 7.47 -5.32 10.99
N ALA A 38 8.01 -6.39 10.39
CA ALA A 38 8.71 -6.30 9.11
C ALA A 38 8.67 -7.62 8.33
N VAL A 39 8.95 -7.51 7.03
CA VAL A 39 9.18 -8.64 6.11
C VAL A 39 10.58 -8.50 5.53
N LEU A 40 11.34 -9.58 5.63
CA LEU A 40 12.62 -9.77 4.97
C LEU A 40 12.42 -10.53 3.66
N THR A 41 13.27 -10.27 2.67
CA THR A 41 13.44 -11.12 1.49
C THR A 41 14.93 -11.29 1.26
N ASN A 42 15.42 -12.52 1.20
CA ASN A 42 16.85 -12.83 1.04
C ASN A 42 17.73 -12.08 2.06
N GLY A 43 17.29 -12.03 3.32
CA GLY A 43 17.99 -11.33 4.41
C GLY A 43 17.92 -9.79 4.37
N ARG A 44 17.22 -9.18 3.40
CA ARG A 44 17.07 -7.72 3.28
C ARG A 44 15.68 -7.27 3.71
N LEU A 45 15.59 -6.16 4.44
CA LEU A 45 14.30 -5.54 4.81
C LEU A 45 13.56 -5.09 3.54
N LYS A 46 12.40 -5.69 3.31
CA LYS A 46 11.51 -5.39 2.19
C LYS A 46 10.42 -4.41 2.61
N TRP A 47 9.69 -4.76 3.67
CA TRP A 47 8.64 -3.91 4.25
C TRP A 47 8.79 -3.81 5.76
N VAL A 48 8.53 -2.63 6.31
CA VAL A 48 8.62 -2.36 7.74
C VAL A 48 7.45 -1.46 8.12
N VAL A 49 6.70 -1.86 9.14
CA VAL A 49 5.61 -1.07 9.70
C VAL A 49 6.18 0.24 10.27
N GLY A 50 5.50 1.36 9.98
CA GLY A 50 5.90 2.71 10.36
C GLY A 50 6.86 3.39 9.38
N ARG A 51 7.48 2.65 8.44
CA ARG A 51 8.35 3.26 7.42
C ARG A 51 7.56 3.79 6.22
N THR A 52 8.16 4.79 5.59
CA THR A 52 7.61 5.47 4.42
C THR A 52 8.28 4.99 3.13
N TYR A 53 7.48 4.68 2.13
CA TYR A 53 7.89 4.14 0.83
C TYR A 53 7.45 5.07 -0.30
N ALA A 54 8.29 5.15 -1.33
CA ALA A 54 7.99 5.91 -2.54
C ALA A 54 6.96 5.17 -3.41
N VAL A 55 6.00 5.91 -3.93
CA VAL A 55 5.09 5.50 -4.98
C VAL A 55 5.63 6.07 -6.28
N GLN A 56 5.84 5.21 -7.28
CA GLN A 56 6.34 5.60 -8.61
C GLN A 56 5.45 5.00 -9.68
N ALA A 57 5.22 5.74 -10.77
CA ALA A 57 4.44 5.27 -11.91
C ALA A 57 5.14 4.10 -12.64
N GLY A 58 6.47 4.14 -12.72
CA GLY A 58 7.29 3.15 -13.41
C GLY A 58 8.61 2.88 -12.72
N ARG A 59 9.39 1.95 -13.27
CA ARG A 59 10.78 1.75 -12.83
C ARG A 59 11.60 2.97 -13.24
N CYS A 60 12.48 3.43 -12.37
CA CYS A 60 13.34 4.61 -12.59
C CYS A 60 12.58 5.94 -12.80
N GLU A 61 11.26 5.95 -12.60
CA GLU A 61 10.44 7.16 -12.66
C GLU A 61 10.53 7.95 -11.35
N SER A 62 10.25 9.25 -11.42
CA SER A 62 10.16 10.10 -10.26
C SER A 62 9.11 9.60 -9.27
N SER A 63 9.41 9.74 -7.98
CA SER A 63 8.43 9.48 -6.93
C SER A 63 7.35 10.55 -6.99
N ILE A 64 6.11 10.12 -6.99
CA ILE A 64 4.91 10.95 -7.17
C ILE A 64 4.07 11.02 -5.90
N ALA A 65 4.28 10.07 -4.99
CA ALA A 65 3.67 10.09 -3.67
C ALA A 65 4.51 9.29 -2.68
N ARG A 66 4.20 9.45 -1.39
CA ARG A 66 4.76 8.65 -0.31
C ARG A 66 3.67 8.04 0.54
N ILE A 67 3.82 6.75 0.79
CA ILE A 67 2.93 5.98 1.65
C ILE A 67 3.67 5.53 2.89
N GLN A 68 2.98 5.47 4.03
CA GLN A 68 3.49 4.84 5.25
C GLN A 68 2.81 3.51 5.45
N ILE A 69 3.59 2.44 5.66
CA ILE A 69 3.02 1.13 6.01
C ILE A 69 2.50 1.19 7.45
N THR A 70 1.23 0.85 7.64
CA THR A 70 0.57 0.89 8.96
C THR A 70 0.42 -0.49 9.59
N LYS A 71 0.30 -1.54 8.77
CA LYS A 71 0.12 -2.91 9.25
C LYS A 71 0.57 -3.92 8.19
N ILE A 72 1.12 -5.04 8.66
CA ILE A 72 1.41 -6.20 7.82
C ILE A 72 0.71 -7.42 8.41
N ASN A 73 -0.01 -8.17 7.58
CA ASN A 73 -0.61 -9.46 7.94
C ASN A 73 -0.30 -10.50 6.86
N SER A 74 -0.70 -11.76 7.09
CA SER A 74 -0.66 -12.80 6.07
C SER A 74 -2.00 -13.51 6.00
N GLN A 75 -2.45 -13.85 4.79
CA GLN A 75 -3.70 -14.58 4.58
C GLN A 75 -3.60 -15.43 3.31
N TYR A 76 -4.45 -16.45 3.17
CA TYR A 76 -4.69 -17.06 1.85
C TYR A 76 -5.65 -16.21 1.03
N VAL A 77 -5.37 -16.08 -0.27
CA VAL A 77 -6.16 -15.23 -1.20
C VAL A 77 -7.64 -15.58 -1.19
N LYS A 78 -8.00 -16.86 -1.15
CA LYS A 78 -9.41 -17.30 -1.12
C LYS A 78 -10.24 -16.73 0.03
N TYR A 79 -9.60 -16.34 1.14
CA TYR A 79 -10.28 -15.79 2.32
C TYR A 79 -10.40 -14.27 2.31
N ILE A 80 -10.05 -13.60 1.21
CA ILE A 80 -10.26 -12.16 1.09
C ILE A 80 -11.72 -11.78 1.38
N SER A 81 -11.90 -10.72 2.16
CA SER A 81 -13.21 -10.13 2.47
C SER A 81 -13.63 -9.16 1.36
N THR A 82 -14.92 -8.83 1.25
CA THR A 82 -15.37 -7.78 0.32
C THR A 82 -14.78 -6.42 0.69
N HIS A 83 -14.68 -6.13 1.99
CA HIS A 83 -14.07 -4.89 2.48
C HIS A 83 -12.60 -4.78 2.06
N ASP A 84 -11.82 -5.85 2.23
CA ASP A 84 -10.41 -5.89 1.83
C ASP A 84 -10.22 -5.75 0.30
N ALA A 85 -11.17 -6.28 -0.49
CA ALA A 85 -11.16 -6.09 -1.94
C ALA A 85 -11.38 -4.61 -2.31
N ILE A 86 -12.24 -3.91 -1.56
CA ILE A 86 -12.43 -2.46 -1.69
C ILE A 86 -11.17 -1.70 -1.26
N GLU A 87 -10.53 -2.07 -0.16
CA GLU A 87 -9.25 -1.48 0.26
C GLU A 87 -8.10 -1.73 -0.75
N GLU A 88 -8.21 -2.78 -1.57
CA GLU A 88 -7.31 -3.03 -2.69
C GLU A 88 -7.63 -2.17 -3.92
N GLY A 89 -8.72 -1.41 -3.91
CA GLY A 89 -9.20 -0.58 -5.02
C GLY A 89 -10.07 -1.32 -6.04
N PHE A 90 -10.73 -2.42 -5.64
CA PHE A 90 -11.71 -3.13 -6.49
C PHE A 90 -13.13 -2.88 -6.00
N ASN A 91 -14.12 -2.90 -6.90
CA ASN A 91 -15.51 -2.67 -6.52
C ASN A 91 -16.14 -3.89 -5.84
N SER A 92 -15.56 -5.07 -6.05
CA SER A 92 -16.06 -6.31 -5.45
C SER A 92 -14.97 -7.36 -5.24
N LYS A 93 -15.27 -8.31 -4.35
CA LYS A 93 -14.47 -9.53 -4.16
C LYS A 93 -14.33 -10.34 -5.45
N SER A 94 -15.39 -10.44 -6.26
CA SER A 94 -15.36 -11.21 -7.50
C SER A 94 -14.39 -10.61 -8.51
N GLU A 95 -14.44 -9.29 -8.68
CA GLU A 95 -13.56 -8.53 -9.57
C GLU A 95 -12.08 -8.69 -9.18
N PHE A 96 -11.78 -8.60 -7.88
CA PHE A 96 -10.46 -8.86 -7.35
C PHE A 96 -9.99 -10.29 -7.68
N LEU A 97 -10.81 -11.30 -7.39
CA LEU A 97 -10.43 -12.70 -7.58
C LEU A 97 -10.24 -13.07 -9.05
N GLU A 98 -11.05 -12.50 -9.95
CA GLU A 98 -10.90 -12.69 -11.39
C GLU A 98 -9.60 -12.06 -11.88
N THR A 99 -9.32 -10.83 -11.47
CA THR A 99 -8.07 -10.12 -11.80
C THR A 99 -6.85 -10.86 -11.26
N TRP A 100 -6.94 -11.35 -10.02
CA TRP A 100 -5.87 -12.15 -9.40
C TRP A 100 -5.55 -13.41 -10.20
N LYS A 101 -6.58 -14.14 -10.66
CA LYS A 101 -6.41 -15.32 -11.51
C LYS A 101 -5.77 -14.99 -12.86
N LYS A 102 -6.10 -13.83 -13.45
CA LYS A 102 -5.47 -13.37 -14.70
C LYS A 102 -3.97 -13.11 -14.53
N ILE A 103 -3.57 -12.53 -13.39
CA ILE A 103 -2.17 -12.17 -13.11
C ILE A 103 -1.35 -13.38 -12.66
N HIS A 104 -1.88 -14.20 -11.77
CA HIS A 104 -1.14 -15.28 -11.09
C HIS A 104 -1.51 -16.70 -11.54
N GLY A 105 -2.46 -16.82 -12.48
CA GLY A 105 -2.97 -18.09 -12.99
C GLY A 105 -4.18 -18.63 -12.22
N PRO A 106 -4.90 -19.62 -12.78
CA PRO A 106 -6.18 -20.10 -12.24
C PRO A 106 -6.08 -20.77 -10.86
N ASN A 107 -4.93 -21.39 -10.54
CA ASN A 107 -4.70 -22.12 -9.28
C ASN A 107 -4.15 -21.23 -8.14
N SER A 108 -4.07 -19.92 -8.35
CA SER A 108 -3.41 -18.96 -7.45
C SER A 108 -4.22 -18.61 -6.19
N LEU A 109 -5.44 -19.12 -6.04
CA LEU A 109 -6.32 -18.81 -4.90
C LEU A 109 -5.86 -19.41 -3.57
N ASN A 110 -5.10 -20.50 -3.64
CA ASN A 110 -4.52 -21.16 -2.47
C ASN A 110 -3.14 -20.61 -2.10
N LEU A 111 -2.67 -19.55 -2.78
CA LEU A 111 -1.42 -18.90 -2.41
C LEU A 111 -1.60 -18.10 -1.13
N ARG A 112 -0.58 -18.15 -0.28
CA ARG A 112 -0.46 -17.26 0.87
C ARG A 112 0.13 -15.94 0.38
N VAL A 113 -0.44 -14.84 0.87
CA VAL A 113 -0.04 -13.48 0.52
C VAL A 113 0.27 -12.68 1.78
N TRP A 114 1.24 -11.78 1.66
CA TRP A 114 1.39 -10.64 2.55
C TRP A 114 0.30 -9.64 2.24
N ILE A 115 -0.40 -9.17 3.28
CA ILE A 115 -1.31 -8.04 3.22
C ILE A 115 -0.57 -6.86 3.83
N VAL A 116 -0.31 -5.84 3.03
CA VAL A 116 0.36 -4.62 3.45
C VAL A 116 -0.66 -3.49 3.43
N ASN A 117 -1.07 -3.03 4.61
CA ASN A 117 -1.87 -1.83 4.76
C ASN A 117 -0.95 -0.61 4.82
N PHE A 118 -1.39 0.47 4.19
CA PHE A 118 -0.65 1.71 4.15
C PHE A 118 -1.61 2.90 4.11
N LYS A 119 -1.09 4.08 4.43
CA LYS A 119 -1.77 5.35 4.24
C LYS A 119 -0.94 6.28 3.38
N LEU A 120 -1.60 7.10 2.58
CA LEU A 120 -0.96 8.20 1.88
C LEU A 120 -0.51 9.24 2.93
N ILE A 121 0.71 9.76 2.78
CA ILE A 121 1.24 10.81 3.65
C ILE A 121 1.40 12.12 2.88
N ALA A 122 1.61 12.00 1.58
CA ALA A 122 2.31 13.00 0.82
C ALA A 122 2.18 12.74 -0.68
N GLU A 123 1.92 13.79 -1.42
CA GLU A 123 1.89 13.81 -2.89
C GLU A 123 2.94 14.79 -3.40
N ALA A 124 3.53 14.47 -4.56
CA ALA A 124 4.38 15.41 -5.27
C ALA A 124 3.50 16.46 -5.94
N VAL A 125 3.80 17.74 -5.73
CA VAL A 125 3.13 18.84 -6.44
C VAL A 125 3.70 18.91 -7.86
N GLU A 126 2.82 19.03 -8.85
CA GLU A 126 3.21 19.20 -10.24
C GLU A 126 4.18 20.40 -10.37
N GLY A 127 5.38 20.15 -10.92
CA GLY A 127 6.43 21.17 -11.08
C GLY A 127 7.46 21.28 -9.94
N TYR A 128 7.29 20.55 -8.82
CA TYR A 128 8.25 20.56 -7.70
C TYR A 128 8.86 19.16 -7.47
N PRO A 129 10.19 19.04 -7.38
CA PRO A 129 10.85 17.76 -7.14
C PRO A 129 10.45 17.17 -5.79
N THR A 130 10.50 15.85 -5.67
CA THR A 130 10.03 15.08 -4.51
C THR A 130 10.78 15.33 -3.19
N THR A 131 11.76 16.24 -3.17
CA THR A 131 12.35 16.80 -1.95
C THR A 131 11.36 17.71 -1.20
N ASP A 132 10.40 18.32 -1.90
CA ASP A 132 9.49 19.33 -1.36
C ASP A 132 8.08 18.75 -1.14
N ILE A 133 8.03 17.66 -0.39
CA ILE A 133 6.76 16.97 -0.10
C ILE A 133 5.91 17.79 0.87
N ILE A 134 4.70 18.16 0.44
CA ILE A 134 3.67 18.72 1.30
C ILE A 134 3.06 17.59 2.13
N ASN A 135 3.13 17.72 3.45
CA ASN A 135 2.51 16.79 4.39
C ASN A 135 1.01 17.09 4.41
N ILE A 136 0.18 16.19 3.86
CA ILE A 136 -1.27 16.43 3.69
C ILE A 136 -1.96 16.64 5.06
N ASN A 137 -1.35 16.13 6.14
CA ASN A 137 -1.83 16.31 7.52
C ASN A 137 -1.64 17.73 8.10
N GLN A 138 -1.02 18.68 7.38
CA GLN A 138 -0.88 20.07 7.85
C GLN A 138 -1.93 21.04 7.31
N ASN A 139 -2.81 20.61 6.39
CA ASN A 139 -3.81 21.50 5.76
C ASN A 139 -5.20 21.47 6.42
N LEU A 140 -5.32 21.03 7.68
CA LEU A 140 -6.57 21.09 8.45
C LEU A 140 -6.56 22.12 9.60
N GLU A 141 -5.45 22.86 9.82
CA GLU A 141 -5.37 23.88 10.89
C GLU A 141 -5.29 25.35 10.41
N VAL A 142 -5.28 25.64 9.10
CA VAL A 142 -5.08 27.02 8.61
C VAL A 142 -6.37 27.75 8.20
N SER A 143 -7.55 27.14 8.35
CA SER A 143 -8.80 27.70 7.80
C SER A 143 -9.88 28.07 8.84
N VAL A 144 -9.53 28.35 10.10
CA VAL A 144 -10.52 28.77 11.13
C VAL A 144 -10.12 30.03 11.91
N SER A 145 -8.94 30.64 11.68
CA SER A 145 -8.52 31.83 12.46
C SER A 145 -8.86 33.20 11.85
N ASP A 146 -9.29 33.29 10.59
CA ASP A 146 -9.48 34.59 9.91
C ASP A 146 -10.95 35.03 9.74
N ALA A 147 -11.89 34.42 10.47
CA ALA A 147 -13.31 34.80 10.43
C ALA A 147 -13.81 35.60 11.65
N ASN A 148 -12.93 36.00 12.57
CA ASN A 148 -13.29 36.87 13.70
C ASN A 148 -12.27 38.01 13.88
N ARG A 149 -12.35 39.01 13.01
CA ARG A 149 -11.89 40.37 13.34
C ARG A 149 -12.78 41.41 12.70
#